data_AF-A0A7U4K284-F1
#
_entry.id   AF-A0A7U4K284-F1
#
_cell.length_a   1.000
_cell.length_b   1.000
_cell.length_c   1.000
_cell.angle_alpha   90.00
_cell.angle_beta   90.00
_cell.angle_gamma   90.00
#
_symmetry.space_group_name_H-M   'P 1'
#
loop_
_entity.id
_entity.type
_entity.pdbx_description
1 polymer ?
#
loop_
_entity_poly.entity_id
_entity_poly.type
_entity_poly.pdbx_seq_one_letter_code
_entity_poly.pdbx_strand_id
1 'polypeptide(L)'
;MKKLFDSFTDERLGEIKNAFLDCNKEIAPSIGEIFALIDIALAAKRAEPEWYIVITSVGVWQARYKTRSEAENHIKPWHKDYWIKELYTTPQLNSPEIPEGWKLVPKEATIAMLTLLGLTGSFDSMQHRYAEMLAAAPESNHD
;
A
#
# COMPACT_ATOMS: atom_id res chain seq x y z
N MET A 1 7.56 -13.99 16.61
CA MET A 1 6.59 -13.93 15.49
C MET A 1 7.25 -13.88 14.11
N LYS A 2 8.27 -13.04 13.84
CA LYS A 2 8.96 -12.98 12.52
C LYS A 2 9.39 -14.35 11.95
N LYS A 3 10.06 -15.17 12.77
CA LYS A 3 10.51 -16.52 12.37
C LYS A 3 9.42 -17.42 11.79
N LEU A 4 8.16 -17.19 12.15
CA LEU A 4 7.02 -18.01 11.71
C LEU A 4 6.49 -17.53 10.35
N PHE A 5 6.54 -16.23 10.07
CA PHE A 5 6.20 -15.68 8.75
C PHE A 5 7.33 -15.86 7.73
N ASP A 6 8.59 -15.85 8.16
CA ASP A 6 9.73 -16.10 7.28
C ASP A 6 9.71 -17.52 6.69
N SER A 7 9.05 -18.48 7.34
CA SER A 7 8.85 -19.84 6.82
C SER A 7 7.70 -19.97 5.82
N PHE A 8 6.87 -18.94 5.66
CA PHE A 8 5.80 -18.88 4.65
C PHE A 8 6.30 -18.16 3.40
N THR A 9 7.16 -18.81 2.63
CA THR A 9 7.50 -18.32 1.28
C THR A 9 6.30 -18.52 0.34
N ASP A 10 6.26 -17.76 -0.76
CA ASP A 10 5.19 -17.86 -1.76
C ASP A 10 5.07 -19.29 -2.30
N GLU A 11 6.21 -19.96 -2.50
CA GLU A 11 6.28 -21.35 -2.94
C GLU A 11 5.72 -22.30 -1.87
N ARG A 12 6.07 -22.08 -0.60
CA ARG A 12 5.62 -22.93 0.51
C ARG A 12 4.12 -22.83 0.75
N LEU A 13 3.55 -21.64 0.59
CA LEU A 13 2.09 -21.44 0.63
C LEU A 13 1.40 -22.14 -0.54
N GLY A 14 1.99 -22.12 -1.73
CA GLY A 14 1.52 -22.86 -2.90
C GLY A 14 1.55 -24.38 -2.69
N GLU A 15 2.61 -24.90 -2.09
CA GLU A 15 2.73 -26.33 -1.73
C GLU A 15 1.65 -26.76 -0.74
N ILE A 16 1.42 -25.96 0.31
CA ILE A 16 0.37 -26.23 1.31
C ILE A 16 -1.00 -26.22 0.61
N LYS A 17 -1.26 -25.24 -0.27
CA LYS A 17 -2.51 -25.16 -1.03
C LYS A 17 -2.78 -26.44 -1.83
N ASN A 18 -1.75 -26.97 -2.50
CA ASN A 18 -1.86 -28.18 -3.31
C ASN A 18 -2.01 -29.44 -2.46
N ALA A 19 -1.29 -29.55 -1.34
CA ALA A 19 -1.37 -30.70 -0.44
C ALA A 19 -2.77 -30.89 0.18
N PHE A 20 -3.52 -29.80 0.38
CA PHE A 20 -4.89 -29.86 0.88
C PHE A 20 -5.94 -30.24 -0.18
N LEU A 21 -5.64 -30.12 -1.47
CA LEU A 21 -6.52 -30.61 -2.54
C LEU A 21 -6.65 -32.14 -2.51
N ASP A 22 -5.63 -32.84 -2.01
CA ASP A 22 -5.54 -34.30 -2.01
C ASP A 22 -6.07 -34.96 -0.71
N CYS A 23 -6.48 -34.19 0.30
CA CYS A 23 -6.87 -34.71 1.62
C CYS A 23 -8.39 -34.92 1.76
N ASN A 24 -8.80 -36.16 2.06
CA ASN A 24 -10.20 -36.58 2.29
C ASN A 24 -10.64 -36.23 3.74
N LYS A 25 -11.83 -35.62 3.92
CA LYS A 25 -12.21 -34.87 5.14
C LYS A 25 -13.28 -35.57 5.99
N GLU A 26 -12.99 -35.78 7.28
CA GLU A 26 -14.06 -35.99 8.29
C GLU A 26 -13.97 -35.04 9.51
N ILE A 27 -12.82 -34.40 9.79
CA ILE A 27 -12.66 -33.52 10.98
C ILE A 27 -11.91 -32.20 10.61
N ALA A 28 -11.56 -32.00 9.34
CA ALA A 28 -10.80 -30.83 8.91
C ALA A 28 -11.71 -29.61 8.64
N PRO A 29 -11.23 -28.37 8.86
CA PRO A 29 -11.90 -27.17 8.36
C PRO A 29 -12.20 -27.31 6.86
N SER A 30 -13.28 -26.66 6.41
CA SER A 30 -13.67 -26.75 5.00
C SER A 30 -12.51 -26.28 4.12
N ILE A 31 -12.38 -26.88 2.93
CA ILE A 31 -11.29 -26.51 2.01
C ILE A 31 -11.39 -25.03 1.61
N GLY A 32 -12.60 -24.47 1.64
CA GLY A 32 -12.84 -23.03 1.44
C GLY A 32 -12.24 -22.17 2.55
N GLU A 33 -12.40 -22.55 3.82
CA GLU A 33 -11.80 -21.82 4.96
C GLU A 33 -10.27 -21.88 4.92
N ILE A 34 -9.71 -23.03 4.55
CA ILE A 34 -8.25 -23.19 4.42
C ILE A 34 -7.72 -22.29 3.30
N PHE A 35 -8.39 -22.26 2.13
CA PHE A 35 -7.99 -21.37 1.05
C PHE A 35 -8.13 -19.90 1.42
N ALA A 36 -9.21 -19.51 2.09
CA ALA A 36 -9.36 -18.14 2.58
C ALA A 36 -8.21 -17.74 3.53
N LEU A 37 -7.80 -18.63 4.43
CA LEU A 37 -6.66 -18.37 5.32
C LEU A 37 -5.32 -18.29 4.57
N ILE A 38 -5.10 -19.14 3.57
CA ILE A 38 -3.90 -19.09 2.72
C ILE A 38 -3.86 -17.79 1.92
N ASP A 39 -4.99 -17.38 1.34
CA ASP A 39 -5.07 -16.15 0.56
C ASP A 39 -4.87 -14.92 1.45
N ILE A 40 -5.42 -14.90 2.67
CA ILE A 40 -5.14 -13.86 3.67
C ILE A 40 -3.66 -13.83 4.05
N ALA A 41 -3.03 -15.00 4.27
CA ALA A 41 -1.61 -15.08 4.62
C ALA A 41 -0.72 -14.60 3.46
N LEU A 42 -1.02 -14.99 2.22
CA LEU A 42 -0.34 -14.54 1.02
C LEU A 42 -0.51 -13.03 0.82
N ALA A 43 -1.72 -12.52 1.00
CA ALA A 43 -2.02 -11.10 0.90
C ALA A 43 -1.30 -10.29 1.98
N ALA A 44 -1.26 -10.77 3.22
CA ALA A 44 -0.50 -10.15 4.30
C ALA A 44 1.01 -10.15 4.00
N LYS A 45 1.54 -11.23 3.42
CA LYS A 45 2.94 -11.32 3.03
C LYS A 45 3.30 -10.32 1.93
N ARG A 46 2.45 -10.20 0.91
CA ARG A 46 2.60 -9.22 -0.19
C ARG A 46 2.42 -7.77 0.26
N ALA A 47 1.75 -7.56 1.40
CA ALA A 47 1.58 -6.25 2.01
C ALA A 47 2.75 -5.86 2.92
N GLU A 48 3.79 -6.68 3.08
CA GLU A 48 5.00 -6.27 3.78
C GLU A 48 5.78 -5.23 2.95
N PRO A 49 6.40 -4.23 3.59
CA PRO A 49 7.24 -3.27 2.88
C PRO A 49 8.51 -3.97 2.39
N GLU A 50 8.85 -3.72 1.12
CA GLU A 50 10.02 -4.30 0.49
C GLU A 50 11.33 -3.62 0.96
N TRP A 51 11.21 -2.34 1.36
CA TRP A 51 12.32 -1.54 1.84
C TRP A 51 11.91 -0.60 2.96
N TYR A 52 12.88 -0.27 3.81
CA TYR A 52 12.77 0.73 4.87
C TYR A 52 13.77 1.84 4.60
N ILE A 53 13.29 3.07 4.46
CA ILE A 53 14.11 4.25 4.21
C ILE A 53 14.31 5.01 5.51
N VAL A 54 15.54 5.41 5.81
CA VAL A 54 15.83 6.38 6.87
C VAL A 54 15.86 7.80 6.28
N ILE A 55 15.05 8.68 6.84
CA ILE A 55 14.85 10.06 6.39
C ILE A 55 15.12 11.01 7.56
N THR A 56 15.77 12.14 7.29
CA THR A 56 15.94 13.22 8.28
C THR A 56 14.63 14.00 8.47
N SER A 57 14.57 14.81 9.53
CA SER A 57 13.42 15.68 9.84
C SER A 57 13.12 16.67 8.72
N VAL A 58 14.15 17.09 7.99
CA VAL A 58 14.07 17.99 6.84
C VAL A 58 13.78 17.26 5.52
N GLY A 59 13.46 15.96 5.57
CA GLY A 59 13.02 15.19 4.40
C GLY A 59 14.15 14.64 3.53
N VAL A 60 15.40 14.63 4.00
CA VAL A 60 16.53 14.14 3.20
C VAL A 60 16.70 12.63 3.38
N TRP A 61 16.74 11.91 2.26
CA TRP A 61 17.02 10.48 2.23
C TRP A 61 18.48 10.19 2.58
N GLN A 62 18.70 9.32 3.57
CA GLN A 62 20.03 8.89 4.00
C GLN A 62 20.41 7.51 3.45
N ALA A 63 19.57 6.50 3.71
CA ALA A 63 19.86 5.11 3.35
C ALA A 63 18.57 4.29 3.19
N ARG A 64 18.69 3.11 2.57
CA ARG A 64 17.61 2.12 2.44
C ARG A 64 18.05 0.76 2.98
N TYR A 65 17.13 0.03 3.59
CA TYR A 65 17.37 -1.23 4.28
C TYR A 65 16.31 -2.28 3.91
N LYS A 66 16.70 -3.56 3.95
CA LYS A 66 15.76 -4.67 3.71
C LYS A 66 14.90 -4.96 4.93
N THR A 67 15.38 -4.66 6.13
CA THR A 67 14.62 -4.89 7.34
C THR A 67 14.47 -3.62 8.17
N ARG A 68 13.34 -3.52 8.89
CA ARG A 68 13.09 -2.43 9.83
C ARG A 68 14.17 -2.32 10.91
N SER A 69 14.66 -3.46 11.40
CA SER A 69 15.69 -3.51 12.45
C SER A 69 17.01 -2.89 11.98
N GLU A 70 17.43 -3.18 10.74
CA GLU A 70 18.63 -2.54 10.17
C GLU A 70 18.45 -1.02 10.03
N ALA A 71 17.25 -0.57 9.63
CA ALA A 71 16.93 0.86 9.55
C ALA A 71 16.92 1.51 10.94
N GLU A 72 16.38 0.85 11.96
CA GLU A 72 16.39 1.31 13.36
C GLU A 72 17.82 1.40 13.90
N ASN A 73 18.68 0.41 13.60
CA ASN A 73 20.09 0.41 13.99
C ASN A 73 20.91 1.54 13.35
N HIS A 74 20.49 2.06 12.19
CA HIS A 74 21.11 3.24 11.58
C HIS A 74 20.86 4.51 12.42
N ILE A 75 19.69 4.61 13.07
CA ILE A 75 19.30 5.77 13.86
C ILE A 75 20.00 5.70 15.22
N LYS A 76 21.10 6.43 15.37
CA LYS A 76 21.81 6.48 16.65
C LYS A 76 20.96 7.25 17.68
N PRO A 77 21.10 6.96 19.00
CA PRO A 77 20.25 7.55 20.04
C PRO A 77 20.24 9.09 20.12
N TRP A 78 21.28 9.75 19.58
CA TRP A 78 21.39 11.21 19.54
C TRP A 78 20.82 11.85 18.26
N HIS A 79 20.45 11.07 17.25
CA HIS A 79 19.70 11.54 16.08
C HIS A 79 18.20 11.52 16.38
N LYS A 80 17.73 12.50 17.16
CA LYS A 80 16.32 12.61 17.57
C LYS A 80 15.35 12.91 16.43
N ASP A 81 15.90 13.32 15.29
CA ASP A 81 15.17 13.92 14.18
C ASP A 81 15.12 13.01 12.95
N TYR A 82 15.32 11.71 13.12
CA TYR A 82 15.29 10.76 12.02
C TYR A 82 14.04 9.89 12.14
N TRP A 83 13.46 9.53 11.01
CA TRP A 83 12.29 8.66 10.96
C TRP A 83 12.42 7.65 9.82
N ILE A 84 11.65 6.56 9.92
CA ILE A 84 11.68 5.46 8.97
C ILE A 84 10.42 5.50 8.13
N LYS A 85 10.58 5.49 6.81
CA LYS A 85 9.50 5.36 5.84
C LYS A 85 9.49 3.97 5.23
N GLU A 86 8.33 3.33 5.23
CA GLU A 86 8.09 2.04 4.60
C GLU A 86 7.84 2.23 3.10
N LEU A 87 8.53 1.46 2.26
CA LEU A 87 8.37 1.45 0.81
C LEU A 87 7.75 0.14 0.37
N TYR A 88 6.66 0.26 -0.39
CA TYR A 88 5.94 -0.86 -0.97
C TYR A 88 6.05 -0.79 -2.49
N THR A 89 6.37 -1.92 -3.13
CA THR A 89 6.39 -2.05 -4.59
C THR A 89 5.09 -2.63 -5.14
N THR A 90 4.33 -3.31 -4.28
CA THR A 90 2.94 -3.73 -4.50
C THR A 90 1.98 -2.81 -3.77
N PRO A 91 0.84 -2.44 -4.38
CA PRO A 91 -0.24 -1.76 -3.66
C PRO A 91 -0.64 -2.57 -2.43
N GLN A 92 -0.86 -1.90 -1.30
CA GLN A 92 -1.32 -2.58 -0.09
C GLN A 92 -2.69 -3.20 -0.31
N LEU A 93 -3.00 -4.29 0.41
CA LEU A 93 -4.25 -5.04 0.33
C LEU A 93 -5.52 -4.18 0.50
N ASN A 94 -5.39 -3.02 1.16
CA ASN A 94 -6.47 -2.05 1.37
C ASN A 94 -6.25 -0.75 0.57
N SER A 95 -5.45 -0.77 -0.49
CA SER A 95 -5.47 0.33 -1.46
C SER A 95 -6.90 0.41 -1.98
N PRO A 96 -7.58 1.57 -1.91
CA PRO A 96 -8.91 1.69 -2.48
C PRO A 96 -8.86 1.23 -3.93
N GLU A 97 -9.67 0.24 -4.26
CA GLU A 97 -9.84 -0.18 -5.64
C GLU A 97 -10.42 1.00 -6.40
N ILE A 98 -9.69 1.47 -7.41
CA ILE A 98 -10.17 2.53 -8.30
C ILE A 98 -11.26 1.87 -9.15
N PRO A 99 -12.53 2.30 -9.06
CA PRO A 99 -13.59 1.64 -9.80
C PRO A 99 -13.34 1.69 -11.31
N GLU A 100 -13.87 0.73 -12.05
CA GLU A 100 -13.68 0.67 -13.49
C GLU A 100 -14.16 1.98 -14.16
N GLY A 101 -13.30 2.57 -15.00
CA GLY A 101 -13.56 3.85 -15.65
C GLY A 101 -13.14 5.10 -14.85
N TRP A 102 -12.71 4.95 -13.60
CA TRP A 102 -12.21 6.07 -12.79
C TRP A 102 -10.72 6.31 -13.02
N LYS A 103 -10.29 7.58 -12.88
CA LYS A 103 -8.89 7.99 -12.97
C LYS A 103 -8.52 8.84 -11.77
N LEU A 104 -7.33 8.61 -11.21
CA LEU A 104 -6.78 9.46 -10.16
C LEU A 104 -6.40 10.82 -10.72
N VAL A 105 -6.76 11.87 -9.98
CA VAL A 105 -6.38 13.26 -10.28
C VAL A 105 -5.66 13.87 -9.07
N PRO A 106 -4.71 14.81 -9.28
CA PRO A 106 -4.04 15.52 -8.18
C PRO A 106 -5.02 16.35 -7.34
N LYS A 107 -4.76 16.48 -6.04
CA LYS A 107 -5.53 17.41 -5.19
C LYS A 107 -5.27 18.87 -5.53
N GLU A 108 -4.03 19.19 -5.89
CA GLU A 108 -3.61 20.51 -6.35
C GLU A 108 -3.30 20.44 -7.84
N ALA A 109 -4.05 21.18 -8.66
CA ALA A 109 -3.85 21.21 -10.10
C ALA A 109 -2.79 22.23 -10.51
N THR A 110 -1.97 21.87 -11.50
CA THR A 110 -1.02 22.81 -12.13
C THR A 110 -1.77 23.78 -13.05
N ILE A 111 -1.17 24.94 -13.34
CA ILE A 111 -1.74 25.92 -14.29
C ILE A 111 -2.06 25.27 -15.64
N ALA A 112 -1.19 24.40 -16.15
CA ALA A 112 -1.39 23.71 -17.42
C ALA A 112 -2.65 22.82 -17.40
N MET A 113 -2.89 22.12 -16.29
CA MET A 113 -4.08 21.28 -16.12
C MET A 113 -5.34 22.13 -16.02
N LEU A 114 -5.32 23.19 -15.22
CA LEU A 114 -6.44 24.11 -15.06
C LEU A 114 -6.82 24.76 -16.40
N THR A 115 -5.83 25.14 -17.19
CA THR A 115 -6.02 25.72 -18.53
C THR A 115 -6.62 24.69 -19.49
N LEU A 116 -6.14 23.44 -19.47
CA LEU A 116 -6.67 22.36 -20.31
C LEU A 116 -8.14 22.05 -19.99
N LEU A 117 -8.53 22.16 -18.71
CA LEU A 117 -9.91 22.03 -18.26
C LEU A 117 -10.79 23.24 -18.66
N GLY A 118 -10.22 24.25 -19.33
CA GLY A 118 -10.93 25.46 -19.75
C GLY A 118 -11.27 26.40 -18.60
N LEU A 119 -10.64 26.23 -17.43
CA LEU A 119 -10.79 27.18 -16.33
C LEU A 119 -10.03 28.47 -16.69
N THR A 120 -10.67 29.62 -16.44
CA THR A 120 -10.15 30.94 -16.84
C THR A 120 -10.24 31.92 -15.67
N GLY A 121 -9.39 32.95 -15.66
CA GLY A 121 -9.31 33.94 -14.59
C GLY A 121 -7.99 33.86 -13.83
N SER A 122 -7.95 34.39 -12.60
CA SER A 122 -6.76 34.29 -11.75
C SER A 122 -6.48 32.84 -11.36
N PHE A 123 -5.21 32.52 -11.06
CA PHE A 123 -4.82 31.17 -10.63
C PHE A 123 -5.61 30.70 -9.41
N ASP A 124 -5.81 31.57 -8.41
CA ASP A 124 -6.59 31.27 -7.22
C ASP A 124 -8.06 30.95 -7.56
N SER A 125 -8.65 31.68 -8.51
CA SER A 125 -10.02 31.43 -8.97
C SER A 125 -10.15 30.10 -9.73
N MET A 126 -9.13 29.73 -10.50
CA MET A 126 -9.09 28.44 -11.19
C MET A 126 -8.92 27.28 -10.20
N GLN A 127 -8.02 27.43 -9.21
CA GLN A 127 -7.85 26.42 -8.16
C GLN A 127 -9.12 26.24 -7.32
N HIS A 128 -9.81 27.33 -6.98
CA HIS A 128 -11.04 27.24 -6.21
C HIS A 128 -12.11 26.43 -6.94
N ARG A 129 -12.34 26.72 -8.23
CA ARG A 129 -13.28 25.96 -9.07
C ARG A 129 -12.86 24.51 -9.26
N TYR A 130 -11.57 24.23 -9.36
CA TYR A 130 -11.05 22.87 -9.38
C TYR A 130 -11.37 22.12 -8.08
N ALA A 131 -11.19 22.77 -6.92
CA ALA A 131 -11.54 22.18 -5.63
C ALA A 131 -13.05 21.93 -5.49
N GLU A 132 -13.90 22.84 -5.96
CA GLU A 132 -15.36 22.65 -6.01
C GLU A 132 -15.75 21.46 -6.92
N MET A 133 -15.11 21.33 -8.08
CA MET A 133 -15.31 20.20 -8.99
C MET A 133 -14.91 18.87 -8.32
N LEU A 134 -13.78 18.84 -7.61
CA LEU A 134 -13.37 17.66 -6.85
C LEU A 134 -14.34 17.33 -5.71
N ALA A 135 -14.88 18.33 -5.02
CA ALA A 135 -15.85 18.15 -3.95
C ALA A 135 -17.22 17.65 -4.46
N ALA A 136 -17.56 17.95 -5.70
CA ALA A 136 -18.77 17.46 -6.36
C ALA A 136 -18.61 16.06 -6.99
N ALA A 137 -17.41 15.46 -6.91
CA ALA A 137 -17.19 14.11 -7.41
C ALA A 137 -18.08 13.12 -6.62
N PRO A 138 -18.71 12.15 -7.30
CA PRO A 138 -19.54 11.16 -6.62
C PRO A 138 -18.70 10.40 -5.59
N GLU A 139 -19.30 10.09 -4.44
CA GLU A 139 -18.67 9.19 -3.48
C GLU A 139 -18.68 7.77 -4.07
N SER A 140 -17.63 6.98 -3.79
CA SER A 140 -17.62 5.57 -4.15
C SER A 140 -18.71 4.85 -3.35
N ASN A 141 -19.88 4.63 -3.96
CA ASN A 141 -20.90 3.74 -3.40
C ASN A 141 -20.32 2.33 -3.37
N HIS A 142 -19.77 1.94 -2.23
CA HIS A 142 -19.47 0.55 -1.92
C HIS A 142 -20.74 -0.08 -1.34
N ASP A 143 -21.62 -0.58 -2.22
CA ASP A 143 -22.64 -1.57 -1.89
C ASP A 143 -22.11 -2.98 -2.23
#